data_AF-Q8WBQ3-F1
#
_entry.id   AF-Q8WBQ3-F1
#
_cell.length_a   1.000
_cell.length_b   1.000
_cell.length_c   1.000
_cell.angle_alpha   90.00
_cell.angle_beta   90.00
_cell.angle_gamma   90.00
#
_symmetry.space_group_name_H-M   'P 1'
#
loop_
_entity.id
_entity.type
_entity.pdbx_description
1 polymer ?
#
loop_
_entity_poly.entity_id
_entity_poly.type
_entity_poly.pdbx_seq_one_letter_code
_entity_poly.pdbx_strand_id
1 'polypeptide(L)'
;HGWLLKAHVDAPYYGSMILASIMLKLGSYGMLRLMMIFKINFLYITNFLVIINSFGVLALSLMCLCQYDMKSIIAISSIVHMGLMIMGMLTFLKLSLIGSYMMMISHGLSSSGLFFLVNLIYKQTNSRLMFINKGMINFMPSVALLWFMLCSSNMGSPVSLNLVSEVMLLIGMISW
;
A
#
# COMPACT_ATOMS: atom_id res chain seq x y z
N HIS A 1 9.96 1.15 -9.44
CA HIS A 1 9.25 1.86 -8.35
C HIS A 1 10.07 2.94 -7.62
N GLY A 2 11.35 3.16 -7.92
CA GLY A 2 12.21 4.11 -7.16
C GLY A 2 11.75 5.58 -7.17
N TRP A 3 11.08 6.04 -8.23
CA TRP A 3 10.57 7.42 -8.30
C TRP A 3 9.55 7.73 -7.20
N LEU A 4 8.73 6.74 -6.83
CA LEU A 4 7.67 6.91 -5.85
C LEU A 4 8.23 7.11 -4.44
N LEU A 5 9.32 6.42 -4.10
CA LEU A 5 10.03 6.66 -2.84
C LEU A 5 10.57 8.09 -2.78
N LYS A 6 11.25 8.53 -3.85
CA LYS A 6 11.82 9.88 -3.91
C LYS A 6 10.73 10.96 -3.80
N ALA A 7 9.61 10.76 -4.50
CA ALA A 7 8.44 11.64 -4.41
C ALA A 7 7.89 11.76 -2.98
N HIS A 8 7.75 10.66 -2.23
CA HIS A 8 7.26 10.73 -0.85
C HIS A 8 8.27 11.34 0.15
N VAL A 9 9.57 11.16 -0.10
CA VAL A 9 10.61 11.72 0.77
C VAL A 9 10.70 13.24 0.64
N ASP A 10 10.59 13.74 -0.60
CA ASP A 10 10.78 15.16 -0.93
C ASP A 10 9.49 15.99 -0.82
N ALA A 11 8.32 15.36 -0.98
CA ALA A 11 7.04 16.07 -0.95
C ALA A 11 6.65 16.57 0.46
N PRO A 12 5.92 17.70 0.54
CA PRO A 12 5.24 18.10 1.77
C PRO A 12 4.24 17.03 2.21
N TYR A 13 3.89 17.01 3.48
CA TYR A 13 3.07 15.94 4.06
C TYR A 13 1.69 15.84 3.40
N TYR A 14 1.02 16.96 3.11
CA TYR A 14 -0.24 16.96 2.36
C TYR A 14 -0.10 16.33 0.98
N GLY A 15 0.99 16.61 0.28
CA GLY A 15 1.30 16.02 -1.03
C GLY A 15 1.48 14.51 -0.92
N SER A 16 2.20 14.04 0.11
CA SER A 16 2.35 12.60 0.37
C SER A 16 1.01 11.93 0.68
N MET A 17 0.12 12.59 1.44
CA MET A 17 -1.21 12.07 1.75
C MET A 17 -2.07 11.95 0.49
N ILE A 18 -2.11 12.98 -0.37
CA ILE A 18 -2.87 12.98 -1.62
C ILE A 18 -2.32 11.95 -2.62
N LEU A 19 -0.99 11.86 -2.73
CA LEU A 19 -0.32 10.91 -3.62
C LEU A 19 -0.65 9.47 -3.19
N ALA A 20 -0.57 9.19 -1.89
CA ALA A 20 -0.87 7.90 -1.33
C ALA A 20 -2.37 7.58 -1.42
N SER A 21 -3.27 8.50 -1.09
CA SER A 21 -4.71 8.22 -1.03
C SER A 21 -5.38 8.16 -2.40
N ILE A 22 -5.03 9.06 -3.32
CA ILE A 22 -5.79 9.29 -4.55
C ILE A 22 -4.99 8.88 -5.79
N MET A 23 -3.78 9.39 -5.97
CA MET A 23 -3.07 9.24 -7.25
C MET A 23 -2.75 7.78 -7.59
N LEU A 24 -2.27 7.01 -6.61
CA LEU A 24 -2.03 5.57 -6.80
C LEU A 24 -3.31 4.80 -7.15
N LYS A 25 -4.45 5.21 -6.61
CA LYS A 25 -5.75 4.54 -6.78
C LYS A 25 -6.40 4.89 -8.11
N LEU A 26 -6.24 6.14 -8.56
CA LEU A 26 -6.64 6.56 -9.90
C LEU A 26 -5.83 5.82 -10.97
N GLY A 27 -4.54 5.57 -10.73
CA GLY A 27 -3.71 4.75 -11.62
C GLY A 27 -4.25 3.32 -11.77
N SER A 28 -4.55 2.65 -10.66
CA SER A 28 -5.13 1.30 -10.69
C SER A 28 -6.55 1.28 -11.27
N TYR A 29 -7.36 2.31 -11.03
CA TYR A 29 -8.66 2.47 -11.67
C TYR A 29 -8.56 2.68 -13.19
N GLY A 30 -7.57 3.45 -13.66
CA GLY A 30 -7.27 3.58 -15.08
C GLY A 30 -6.92 2.23 -15.70
N MET A 31 -6.13 1.42 -14.99
CA MET A 31 -5.81 0.06 -15.42
C MET A 31 -7.07 -0.82 -15.49
N LEU A 32 -8.03 -0.70 -14.56
CA LEU A 32 -9.31 -1.42 -14.59
C LEU A 32 -10.10 -1.11 -15.86
N ARG A 33 -10.17 0.17 -16.22
CA ARG A 33 -10.87 0.61 -17.43
C ARG A 33 -10.20 0.08 -18.70
N LEU A 34 -8.87 0.15 -18.78
CA LEU A 34 -8.12 -0.36 -19.93
C LEU A 34 -8.26 -1.88 -20.08
N MET A 35 -8.25 -2.62 -18.98
CA MET A 35 -8.45 -4.07 -18.98
C MET A 35 -9.84 -4.47 -19.52
N MET A 36 -10.87 -3.68 -19.21
CA MET A 36 -12.23 -3.95 -19.72
C MET A 36 -12.34 -3.70 -21.24
N ILE A 37 -11.64 -2.69 -21.76
CA ILE A 37 -11.64 -2.38 -23.21
C ILE A 37 -10.80 -3.40 -24.00
N PHE A 38 -9.61 -3.76 -23.50
CA PHE A 38 -8.66 -4.64 -24.20
C PHE A 38 -8.57 -6.05 -23.60
N LYS A 39 -9.69 -6.61 -23.15
CA LYS A 39 -9.73 -7.88 -22.41
C LYS A 39 -8.99 -9.03 -23.09
N ILE A 40 -9.18 -9.20 -24.40
CA ILE A 40 -8.59 -10.30 -25.18
C ILE A 40 -7.05 -10.20 -25.19
N ASN A 41 -6.50 -9.01 -25.45
CA ASN A 41 -5.05 -8.80 -25.47
C ASN A 41 -4.44 -9.01 -24.08
N PHE A 42 -5.13 -8.56 -23.03
CA PHE A 42 -4.65 -8.77 -21.67
C PHE A 42 -4.58 -10.26 -21.31
N LEU A 43 -5.56 -11.08 -21.69
CA LEU A 43 -5.56 -12.54 -21.42
C LEU A 43 -4.32 -13.26 -21.97
N TYR A 44 -3.74 -12.79 -23.08
CA TYR A 44 -2.49 -13.36 -23.60
C TYR A 44 -1.25 -12.93 -22.80
N ILE A 45 -1.30 -11.74 -22.19
CA ILE A 45 -0.14 -11.10 -21.53
C ILE A 45 -0.20 -11.27 -19.99
N THR A 46 -1.33 -11.71 -19.43
CA THR A 46 -1.55 -11.86 -17.98
C THR A 46 -0.43 -12.64 -17.30
N ASN A 47 -0.07 -13.81 -17.84
CA ASN A 47 0.90 -14.70 -17.20
C ASN A 47 2.25 -14.03 -17.05
N PHE A 48 2.70 -13.35 -18.11
CA PHE A 48 3.95 -12.62 -18.11
C PHE A 48 3.94 -11.44 -17.11
N LEU A 49 2.86 -10.67 -17.07
CA LEU A 49 2.71 -9.54 -16.15
C LEU A 49 2.64 -9.98 -14.69
N VAL A 50 1.93 -11.07 -14.39
CA VAL A 50 1.83 -11.62 -13.03
C VAL A 50 3.20 -12.10 -12.56
N ILE A 51 3.97 -12.80 -13.40
CA ILE A 51 5.33 -13.25 -13.04
C ILE A 51 6.22 -12.04 -12.70
N ILE A 52 6.28 -11.03 -13.57
CA ILE A 52 7.10 -9.83 -13.33
C ILE A 52 6.69 -9.12 -12.03
N ASN A 53 5.38 -8.93 -11.83
CA ASN A 53 4.89 -8.27 -10.63
C ASN A 53 5.21 -9.07 -9.37
N SER A 54 5.10 -10.41 -9.39
CA SER A 54 5.40 -11.24 -8.23
C SER A 54 6.85 -11.10 -7.77
N PHE A 55 7.82 -11.15 -8.70
CA PHE A 55 9.22 -10.90 -8.39
C PHE A 55 9.46 -9.48 -7.88
N GLY A 56 8.81 -8.48 -8.48
CA GLY A 56 8.93 -7.09 -8.04
C GLY A 56 8.41 -6.86 -6.62
N VAL A 57 7.25 -7.43 -6.29
CA VAL A 57 6.65 -7.34 -4.95
C VAL A 57 7.52 -8.03 -3.90
N LEU A 58 8.04 -9.23 -4.21
CA LEU A 58 8.97 -9.95 -3.33
C LEU A 58 10.23 -9.13 -3.07
N ALA A 59 10.88 -8.61 -4.11
CA ALA A 59 12.09 -7.79 -3.95
C ALA A 59 11.85 -6.52 -3.13
N LEU A 60 10.73 -5.83 -3.34
CA LEU A 60 10.37 -4.64 -2.57
C LEU A 60 10.03 -4.96 -1.11
N SER A 61 9.39 -6.09 -0.85
CA SER A 61 9.10 -6.52 0.53
C SER A 61 10.39 -6.76 1.34
N LEU A 62 11.40 -7.38 0.72
CA LEU A 62 12.73 -7.57 1.32
C LEU A 62 13.45 -6.24 1.53
N MET A 63 13.40 -5.34 0.54
CA MET A 63 13.97 -4.00 0.67
C MET A 63 13.33 -3.19 1.80
N CYS A 64 12.04 -3.41 2.09
CA CYS A 64 11.32 -2.73 3.17
C CYS A 64 11.94 -3.02 4.55
N LEU A 65 12.43 -4.24 4.78
CA LEU A 65 13.05 -4.65 6.05
C LEU A 65 14.34 -3.88 6.36
N CYS A 66 15.04 -3.41 5.33
CA CYS A 66 16.31 -2.69 5.46
C CYS A 66 16.15 -1.17 5.61
N GLN A 67 14.92 -0.64 5.59
CA GLN A 67 14.68 0.81 5.63
C GLN A 67 14.53 1.31 7.06
N TYR A 68 15.12 2.46 7.35
CA TYR A 68 15.08 3.09 8.68
C TYR A 68 14.23 4.37 8.73
N ASP A 69 13.90 4.94 7.58
CA ASP A 69 13.08 6.14 7.46
C ASP A 69 11.59 5.80 7.47
N MET A 70 10.83 6.39 8.40
CA MET A 70 9.40 6.04 8.54
C MET A 70 8.57 6.34 7.29
N LYS A 71 8.86 7.46 6.58
CA LYS A 71 8.15 7.78 5.32
C LYS A 71 8.45 6.77 4.22
N SER A 72 9.70 6.28 4.10
CA SER A 72 10.07 5.34 3.05
C SER A 72 9.50 3.96 3.31
N ILE A 73 9.47 3.51 4.58
CA ILE A 73 8.83 2.26 4.99
C ILE A 73 7.35 2.25 4.59
N ILE A 74 6.61 3.33 4.92
CA ILE A 74 5.19 3.43 4.55
C ILE A 74 5.02 3.44 3.03
N ALA A 75 5.84 4.20 2.30
CA ALA A 75 5.78 4.25 0.84
C ALA A 75 6.04 2.87 0.20
N ILE A 76 7.06 2.12 0.65
CA ILE A 76 7.35 0.79 0.10
C ILE A 76 6.25 -0.21 0.44
N SER A 77 5.75 -0.20 1.69
CA SER A 77 4.61 -1.05 2.05
C SER A 77 3.38 -0.78 1.16
N SER A 78 3.17 0.49 0.77
CA SER A 78 2.07 0.84 -0.13
C SER A 78 2.23 0.30 -1.54
N ILE A 79 3.47 0.22 -2.05
CA ILE A 79 3.75 -0.38 -3.36
C ILE A 79 3.49 -1.89 -3.31
N VAL A 80 3.84 -2.55 -2.21
CA VAL A 80 3.61 -4.00 -2.02
C VAL A 80 2.12 -4.33 -2.05
N HIS A 81 1.30 -3.62 -1.26
CA HIS A 81 -0.15 -3.81 -1.24
C HIS A 81 -0.81 -3.51 -2.60
N MET A 82 -0.39 -2.45 -3.29
CA MET A 82 -0.89 -2.13 -4.63
C MET A 82 -0.43 -3.15 -5.67
N GLY A 83 0.77 -3.70 -5.53
CA GLY A 83 1.28 -4.77 -6.38
C GLY A 83 0.47 -6.07 -6.25
N LEU A 84 0.09 -6.44 -5.03
CA LEU A 84 -0.84 -7.56 -4.78
C LEU A 84 -2.19 -7.32 -5.48
N MET A 85 -2.73 -6.11 -5.35
CA MET A 85 -3.98 -5.72 -6.00
C MET A 85 -3.90 -5.82 -7.54
N ILE A 86 -2.81 -5.35 -8.16
CA ILE A 86 -2.62 -5.45 -9.62
C ILE A 86 -2.54 -6.91 -10.08
N MET A 87 -1.79 -7.75 -9.35
CA MET A 87 -1.71 -9.19 -9.66
C MET A 87 -3.09 -9.85 -9.58
N GLY A 88 -3.88 -9.56 -8.54
CA GLY A 88 -5.19 -10.17 -8.37
C GLY A 88 -6.16 -9.66 -9.44
N MET A 89 -6.07 -8.38 -9.80
CA MET A 89 -6.88 -7.79 -10.85
C MET A 89 -6.62 -8.38 -12.24
N LEU A 90 -5.37 -8.76 -12.54
CA LEU A 90 -4.99 -9.42 -13.80
C LEU A 90 -5.63 -10.81 -13.98
N THR A 91 -6.12 -11.46 -12.91
CA THR A 91 -6.78 -12.79 -13.01
C THR A 91 -8.18 -12.74 -13.63
N PHE A 92 -8.76 -11.55 -13.80
CA PHE A 92 -10.12 -11.33 -14.36
C PHE A 92 -11.28 -12.03 -13.61
N LEU A 93 -11.04 -12.60 -12.44
CA LEU A 93 -12.08 -13.21 -11.63
C LEU A 93 -12.95 -12.15 -10.95
N LYS A 94 -14.25 -12.41 -10.82
CA LYS A 94 -15.18 -11.47 -10.17
C LYS A 94 -14.80 -11.21 -8.71
N LEU A 95 -14.34 -12.24 -8.00
CA LEU A 95 -13.91 -12.12 -6.61
C LEU A 95 -12.68 -11.22 -6.46
N SER A 96 -11.67 -11.39 -7.34
CA SER A 96 -10.45 -10.59 -7.30
C SER A 96 -10.69 -9.13 -7.72
N LEU A 97 -11.63 -8.88 -8.65
CA LEU A 97 -12.08 -7.53 -8.98
C LEU A 97 -12.77 -6.85 -7.79
N ILE A 98 -13.64 -7.55 -7.05
CA ILE A 98 -14.25 -6.98 -5.84
C ILE A 98 -13.17 -6.74 -4.78
N GLY A 99 -12.26 -7.69 -4.59
CA GLY A 99 -11.12 -7.54 -3.68
C GLY A 99 -10.21 -6.36 -4.03
N SER A 100 -9.96 -6.08 -5.31
CA SER A 100 -9.15 -4.95 -5.75
C SER A 100 -9.82 -3.61 -5.45
N TYR A 101 -11.14 -3.49 -5.64
CA TYR A 101 -11.90 -2.31 -5.23
C TYR A 101 -11.84 -2.07 -3.73
N MET A 102 -12.04 -3.12 -2.93
CA MET A 102 -11.95 -3.03 -1.49
C MET A 102 -10.54 -2.60 -1.05
N MET A 103 -9.48 -3.17 -1.65
CA MET A 103 -8.10 -2.82 -1.36
C MET A 103 -7.77 -1.36 -1.67
N MET A 104 -8.30 -0.81 -2.77
CA MET A 104 -8.08 0.60 -3.13
C MET A 104 -8.63 1.55 -2.06
N ILE A 105 -9.82 1.26 -1.53
CA ILE A 105 -10.48 2.06 -0.50
C ILE A 105 -9.77 1.88 0.84
N SER A 106 -9.60 0.64 1.29
CA SER A 106 -9.07 0.31 2.61
C SER A 106 -7.62 0.82 2.79
N HIS A 107 -6.77 0.56 1.81
CA HIS A 107 -5.40 1.04 1.82
C HIS A 107 -5.34 2.57 1.66
N GLY A 108 -6.27 3.19 0.92
CA GLY A 108 -6.35 4.64 0.79
C GLY A 108 -6.52 5.33 2.15
N LEU A 109 -7.38 4.77 3.00
CA LEU A 109 -7.62 5.24 4.35
C LEU A 109 -6.44 4.94 5.30
N SER A 110 -5.92 3.71 5.31
CA SER A 110 -4.83 3.34 6.23
C SER A 110 -3.54 4.11 5.96
N SER A 111 -3.11 4.19 4.68
CA SER A 111 -1.85 4.83 4.30
C SER A 111 -1.85 6.35 4.49
N SER A 112 -2.96 7.03 4.19
CA SER A 112 -3.07 8.48 4.44
C SER A 112 -3.00 8.82 5.93
N GLY A 113 -3.62 7.99 6.78
CA GLY A 113 -3.52 8.09 8.23
C GLY A 113 -2.08 7.90 8.74
N LEU A 114 -1.35 6.91 8.21
CA LEU A 114 0.05 6.67 8.56
C LEU A 114 0.97 7.84 8.16
N PHE A 115 0.78 8.42 6.97
CA PHE A 115 1.54 9.60 6.55
C PHE A 115 1.24 10.84 7.41
N PHE A 116 -0.01 11.00 7.87
CA PHE A 116 -0.37 12.05 8.81
C PHE A 116 0.33 11.86 10.17
N LEU A 117 0.33 10.63 10.69
CA LEU A 117 0.96 10.30 11.95
C LEU A 117 2.48 10.53 11.95
N VAL A 118 3.18 10.16 10.87
CA VAL A 118 4.62 10.44 10.73
C VAL A 118 4.89 11.95 10.83
N ASN A 119 4.00 12.77 10.29
CA ASN A 119 4.15 14.22 10.39
C ASN A 119 3.98 14.73 11.84
N LEU A 120 3.05 14.15 12.61
CA LEU A 120 2.90 14.52 14.03
C LEU A 120 4.16 14.21 14.84
N ILE A 121 4.76 13.04 14.62
CA ILE A 121 6.02 12.64 15.26
C ILE A 121 7.16 13.56 14.79
N TYR A 122 7.24 13.82 13.49
CA TYR A 122 8.25 14.71 12.92
C TYR A 122 8.18 16.13 13.50
N LYS A 123 6.99 16.67 13.76
CA LYS A 123 6.83 17.99 14.40
C LYS A 123 7.40 18.06 15.82
N GLN A 124 7.56 16.93 16.50
CA GLN A 124 8.09 16.88 17.87
C GLN A 124 9.58 16.63 17.93
N THR A 125 10.08 15.70 17.10
CA THR A 125 11.50 15.31 17.15
C THR A 125 12.34 15.92 16.04
N ASN A 126 11.73 16.59 15.07
CA ASN A 126 12.37 17.06 13.84
C ASN A 126 13.14 15.97 13.08
N SER A 127 12.83 14.69 13.33
CA SER A 127 13.53 13.56 12.75
C SER A 127 12.56 12.49 12.26
N ARG A 128 12.91 11.84 11.15
CA ARG A 128 12.07 10.80 10.51
C ARG A 128 12.58 9.38 10.78
N LEU A 129 13.77 9.26 11.35
CA LEU A 129 14.45 8.01 11.61
C LEU A 129 13.77 7.25 12.75
N MET A 130 13.54 5.95 12.55
CA MET A 130 12.91 5.10 13.56
C MET A 130 13.74 5.03 14.86
N PHE A 131 15.07 5.11 14.77
CA PHE A 131 15.97 5.05 15.93
C PHE A 131 15.80 6.21 16.91
N ILE A 132 15.58 7.43 16.40
CA ILE A 132 15.43 8.64 17.22
C ILE A 132 14.04 8.69 17.84
N ASN A 133 13.03 8.16 17.13
CA ASN A 133 11.63 8.18 17.55
C ASN A 133 11.22 7.00 18.44
N LYS A 134 12.18 6.34 19.12
CA LYS A 134 11.89 5.27 20.08
C LYS A 134 11.28 5.85 21.36
N GLY A 135 10.41 5.09 22.02
CA GLY A 135 9.86 5.46 23.33
C GLY A 135 8.71 6.48 23.32
N MET A 136 8.10 6.75 22.16
CA MET A 136 7.01 7.73 22.02
C MET A 136 5.74 7.40 22.81
N ILE A 137 5.58 6.16 23.27
CA ILE A 137 4.41 5.72 24.06
C ILE A 137 4.30 6.53 25.35
N ASN A 138 5.42 6.87 26.00
CA ASN A 138 5.42 7.60 27.27
C ASN A 138 5.10 9.09 27.09
N PHE A 139 5.47 9.67 25.95
CA PHE A 139 5.26 11.09 25.67
C PHE A 139 3.87 11.36 25.07
N MET A 140 3.41 10.50 24.17
CA MET A 140 2.22 10.72 23.34
C MET A 140 1.36 9.45 23.25
N PRO A 141 0.68 9.03 24.33
CA PRO A 141 -0.05 7.76 24.36
C PRO A 141 -1.23 7.72 23.38
N SER A 142 -1.91 8.84 23.13
CA SER A 142 -3.03 8.92 22.17
C SER A 142 -2.56 8.72 20.72
N VAL A 143 -1.42 9.31 20.36
CA VAL A 143 -0.80 9.13 19.03
C VAL A 143 -0.29 7.71 18.88
N ALA A 144 0.28 7.12 19.94
CA ALA A 144 0.73 5.73 19.94
C ALA A 144 -0.44 4.75 19.75
N LEU A 145 -1.60 5.00 20.37
CA LEU A 145 -2.81 4.21 20.16
C LEU A 145 -3.30 4.29 18.71
N LEU A 146 -3.39 5.50 18.15
CA LEU A 146 -3.80 5.69 16.75
C LEU A 146 -2.82 5.01 15.79
N TRP A 147 -1.52 5.08 16.10
CA TRP A 147 -0.46 4.41 15.36
C TRP A 147 -0.66 2.91 15.35
N PHE A 148 -0.90 2.31 16.52
CA PHE A 148 -1.18 0.88 16.62
C PHE A 148 -2.41 0.46 15.81
N MET A 149 -3.51 1.21 15.91
CA MET A 149 -4.74 0.90 15.17
C MET A 149 -4.56 1.01 13.65
N LEU A 150 -3.84 2.02 13.18
CA LEU A 150 -3.57 2.17 11.74
C LEU A 150 -2.58 1.12 11.23
N CYS A 151 -1.54 0.80 11.98
CA CYS A 151 -0.63 -0.29 11.65
C CYS A 151 -1.34 -1.65 11.61
N SER A 152 -2.18 -1.96 12.61
CA SER A 152 -2.94 -3.22 12.65
C SER A 152 -3.98 -3.29 11.54
N SER A 153 -4.59 -2.17 11.15
CA SER A 153 -5.46 -2.12 9.98
C SER A 153 -4.69 -2.42 8.70
N ASN A 154 -3.45 -1.92 8.57
CA ASN A 154 -2.64 -2.10 7.38
C ASN A 154 -2.09 -3.53 7.23
N MET A 155 -1.74 -4.18 8.34
CA MET A 155 -1.26 -5.58 8.37
C MET A 155 -2.34 -6.64 8.08
N GLY A 156 -3.62 -6.25 7.98
CA GLY A 156 -4.69 -7.23 7.82
C GLY A 156 -5.13 -7.89 9.13
N SER A 157 -5.40 -7.11 10.18
CA SER A 157 -6.07 -7.65 11.39
C SER A 157 -7.50 -8.14 11.09
N PRO A 158 -8.07 -9.07 11.88
CA PRO A 158 -9.34 -9.74 11.55
C PRO A 158 -10.56 -8.82 11.38
N VAL A 159 -10.51 -7.59 11.89
CA VAL A 159 -11.59 -6.59 11.76
C VAL A 159 -11.33 -5.61 10.60
N SER A 160 -10.16 -5.68 9.95
CA SER A 160 -9.77 -4.69 8.94
C SER A 160 -10.28 -5.02 7.54
N LEU A 161 -10.64 -3.97 6.80
CA LEU A 161 -11.01 -4.09 5.39
C LEU A 161 -9.86 -4.63 4.52
N ASN A 162 -8.60 -4.34 4.89
CA ASN A 162 -7.42 -4.87 4.20
C ASN A 162 -7.39 -6.40 4.21
N LEU A 163 -7.70 -7.05 5.34
CA LEU A 163 -7.71 -8.51 5.40
C LEU A 163 -8.75 -9.10 4.44
N VAL A 164 -9.97 -8.55 4.45
CA VAL A 164 -11.04 -9.02 3.56
C VAL A 164 -10.60 -8.91 2.09
N SER A 165 -10.00 -7.78 1.70
CA SER A 165 -9.50 -7.60 0.34
C SER A 165 -8.34 -8.53 -0.01
N GLU A 166 -7.37 -8.70 0.89
CA GLU A 166 -6.19 -9.54 0.64
C GLU A 166 -6.60 -11.02 0.51
N VAL A 167 -7.51 -11.51 1.34
CA VAL A 167 -8.04 -12.87 1.23
C VAL A 167 -8.77 -13.08 -0.10
N MET A 168 -9.63 -12.14 -0.51
CA MET A 168 -10.32 -12.22 -1.82
C MET A 168 -9.34 -12.23 -2.99
N LEU A 169 -8.29 -11.41 -2.93
CA LEU A 169 -7.24 -11.35 -3.95
C LEU A 169 -6.44 -12.65 -4.00
N LEU A 170 -6.05 -13.20 -2.85
CA LEU A 170 -5.30 -14.45 -2.75
C LEU A 170 -6.10 -15.64 -3.27
N ILE A 171 -7.39 -15.76 -2.91
CA ILE A 171 -8.27 -16.80 -3.46
C ILE A 171 -8.31 -16.69 -4.98
N GLY A 172 -8.47 -15.47 -5.50
CA GLY A 172 -8.46 -15.21 -6.95
C GLY A 172 -7.17 -15.68 -7.62
N MET A 173 -6.01 -15.37 -7.03
CA MET A 173 -4.71 -15.80 -7.56
C MET A 173 -4.51 -17.32 -7.54
N ILE A 174 -5.00 -18.01 -6.51
CA ILE A 174 -4.88 -19.47 -6.41
C ILE A 174 -5.81 -20.18 -7.38
N SER A 175 -6.99 -19.61 -7.64
CA SER A 175 -8.00 -20.19 -8.53
C SER A 175 -7.78 -19.91 -10.02
N TRP A 176 -6.80 -19.08 -10.36
CA TRP A 176 -6.46 -18.68 -11.71
C TRP A 176 -5.44 -19.63 -12.34
#